data_AF-A0A6J2YEV7-F1
#
_entry.id   AF-A0A6J2YEV7-F1
#
_cell.length_a   1.000
_cell.length_b   1.000
_cell.length_c   1.000
_cell.angle_alpha   90.00
_cell.angle_beta   90.00
_cell.angle_gamma   90.00
#
_symmetry.space_group_name_H-M   'P 1'
#
loop_
_entity.id
_entity.type
_entity.pdbx_description
1 polymer ?
#
loop_
_entity_poly.entity_id
_entity_poly.type
_entity_poly.pdbx_seq_one_letter_code
_entity_poly.pdbx_strand_id
1 'polypeptide(L)'
;MPCCSAINCSNRTEKGYRLYRFPRNDKNRAKWVHNMRRGGNWQPSEAARLCEKHFEKTQFENKRADGKVKLRPNAVPTIFNLPNPPLNTECLKRRHYKDDDLFEELSVENSLLRNRIECSQNTSINALQIQNRSICEELIKIKDTLPTHFIEDQIKVFVENVKKS
;
A
#
# COMPACT_ATOMS: atom_id res chain seq x y z
N MET A 1 0.16 28.31 7.12
CA MET A 1 -0.80 27.45 7.87
C MET A 1 -0.86 26.06 7.26
N PRO A 2 -1.19 24.99 8.04
CA PRO A 2 -1.30 23.64 7.50
C PRO A 2 -2.41 23.55 6.43
N CYS A 3 -2.18 22.74 5.39
CA CYS A 3 -3.12 22.49 4.30
C CYS A 3 -3.52 21.01 4.26
N CYS A 4 -4.62 20.71 3.55
CA CYS A 4 -5.02 19.33 3.30
C CYS A 4 -3.95 18.61 2.47
N SER A 5 -3.60 17.39 2.87
CA SER A 5 -2.61 16.54 2.21
C SER A 5 -3.21 15.62 1.15
N ALA A 6 -4.53 15.63 0.96
CA ALA A 6 -5.20 14.86 -0.08
C ALA A 6 -4.85 15.40 -1.48
N ILE A 7 -4.73 14.48 -2.44
CA ILE A 7 -4.55 14.82 -3.85
C ILE A 7 -5.76 15.65 -4.32
N ASN A 8 -5.50 16.68 -5.13
CA ASN A 8 -6.51 17.60 -5.67
C ASN A 8 -7.31 18.36 -4.60
N CYS A 9 -6.75 18.56 -3.40
CA CYS A 9 -7.40 19.32 -2.32
C CYS A 9 -6.52 20.47 -1.83
N SER A 10 -7.01 21.71 -1.98
CA SER A 10 -6.31 22.93 -1.54
C SER A 10 -6.98 23.58 -0.32
N ASN A 11 -7.75 22.80 0.44
CA ASN A 11 -8.46 23.24 1.64
C ASN A 11 -7.47 23.52 2.77
N ARG A 12 -7.74 24.58 3.52
CA ARG A 12 -6.93 25.05 4.64
C ARG A 12 -7.80 25.76 5.67
N THR A 13 -7.29 25.90 6.88
CA THR A 13 -8.01 26.52 8.00
C THR A 13 -8.41 27.98 7.73
N GLU A 14 -7.60 28.73 6.98
CA GLU A 14 -7.91 30.11 6.53
C GLU A 14 -9.21 30.21 5.74
N LYS A 15 -9.57 29.14 5.01
CA LYS A 15 -10.80 29.05 4.22
C LYS A 15 -11.98 28.48 5.02
N GLY A 16 -11.84 28.35 6.35
CA GLY A 16 -12.89 27.84 7.24
C GLY A 16 -12.97 26.31 7.36
N TYR A 17 -12.05 25.56 6.73
CA TYR A 17 -12.06 24.09 6.81
C TYR A 17 -11.40 23.56 8.07
N ARG A 18 -12.04 22.59 8.72
CA ARG A 18 -11.40 21.82 9.79
C ARG A 18 -10.43 20.81 9.21
N LEU A 19 -9.26 20.72 9.83
CA LEU A 19 -8.18 19.82 9.46
C LEU A 19 -7.91 18.82 10.59
N TYR A 20 -7.81 17.54 10.26
CA TYR A 20 -7.64 16.45 11.21
C TYR A 20 -6.26 15.81 11.06
N ARG A 21 -5.63 15.53 12.21
CA ARG A 21 -4.34 14.83 12.27
C ARG A 21 -4.51 13.38 11.85
N PHE A 22 -3.46 12.82 11.24
CA PHE A 22 -3.39 11.37 11.08
C PHE A 22 -3.42 10.70 12.47
N PRO A 23 -4.07 9.53 12.60
CA PRO A 23 -4.07 8.76 13.84
C PRO A 23 -2.65 8.39 14.26
N ARG A 24 -2.40 8.33 15.57
CA ARG A 24 -1.15 7.76 16.12
C ARG A 24 -1.11 6.23 16.01
N ASN A 25 -2.28 5.58 15.99
CA ASN A 25 -2.39 4.15 15.81
C ASN A 25 -2.03 3.76 14.37
N ASP A 26 -1.01 2.92 14.22
CA ASP A 26 -0.47 2.53 12.91
C ASP A 26 -1.50 1.86 12.00
N LYS A 27 -2.44 1.08 12.53
CA LYS A 27 -3.48 0.42 11.73
C LYS A 27 -4.42 1.45 11.09
N ASN A 28 -4.92 2.41 11.86
CA ASN A 28 -5.81 3.44 11.32
C ASN A 28 -5.05 4.45 10.45
N ARG A 29 -3.80 4.75 10.81
CA ARG A 29 -2.90 5.58 9.99
C ARG A 29 -2.66 4.95 8.62
N ALA A 30 -2.37 3.65 8.56
CA ALA A 30 -2.20 2.90 7.32
C ALA A 30 -3.47 2.92 6.46
N LYS A 31 -4.67 2.74 7.06
CA LYS A 31 -5.96 2.85 6.34
C LYS A 31 -6.14 4.24 5.70
N TRP A 32 -5.80 5.30 6.41
CA TRP A 32 -5.90 6.66 5.85
C TRP A 32 -4.96 6.86 4.66
N VAL A 33 -3.70 6.42 4.79
CA VAL A 33 -2.70 6.51 3.72
C VAL A 33 -3.13 5.69 2.51
N HIS A 34 -3.62 4.48 2.72
CA HIS A 34 -4.13 3.60 1.67
C HIS A 34 -5.29 4.27 0.90
N ASN A 35 -6.28 4.82 1.61
CA ASN A 35 -7.46 5.42 0.99
C ASN A 35 -7.15 6.70 0.21
N MET A 36 -6.08 7.42 0.57
CA MET A 36 -5.62 8.58 -0.20
C MET A 36 -5.03 8.22 -1.57
N ARG A 37 -4.63 6.96 -1.77
CA ARG A 37 -4.01 6.43 -3.00
C ARG A 37 -2.93 7.34 -3.60
N ARG A 38 -2.11 7.97 -2.74
CA ARG A 38 -1.05 8.91 -3.18
C ARG A 38 0.14 8.22 -3.84
N GLY A 39 0.29 6.90 -3.65
CA GLY A 39 1.37 6.10 -4.22
C GLY A 39 2.75 6.43 -3.66
N GLY A 40 3.79 5.90 -4.31
CA GLY A 40 5.19 6.31 -4.12
C GLY A 40 5.75 6.14 -2.71
N ASN A 41 5.30 5.13 -1.95
CA ASN A 41 5.69 4.92 -0.54
C ASN A 41 5.50 6.16 0.35
N TRP A 42 4.60 7.06 -0.03
CA TRP A 42 4.40 8.30 0.69
C TRP A 42 3.91 8.05 2.13
N GLN A 43 4.53 8.75 3.09
CA GLN A 43 4.16 8.69 4.49
C GLN A 43 3.75 10.08 5.01
N PRO A 44 2.68 10.16 5.83
CA PRO A 44 2.24 11.42 6.39
C PRO A 44 3.23 11.90 7.46
N SER A 45 3.72 13.12 7.31
CA SER A 45 4.49 13.82 8.35
C SER A 45 3.61 14.17 9.55
N GLU A 46 4.21 14.56 10.67
CA GLU A 46 3.47 15.00 11.88
C GLU A 46 2.56 16.20 11.58
N ALA A 47 2.90 17.02 10.58
CA ALA A 47 2.11 18.15 10.13
C ALA A 47 1.03 17.80 9.09
N ALA A 48 1.05 16.60 8.50
CA ALA A 48 0.10 16.19 7.48
C ALA A 48 -1.34 16.13 8.05
N ARG A 49 -2.32 16.62 7.28
CA ARG A 49 -3.72 16.69 7.70
C ARG A 49 -4.67 16.35 6.57
N LEU A 50 -5.85 15.85 6.91
CA LEU A 50 -6.98 15.76 5.99
C LEU A 50 -8.09 16.69 6.42
N CYS A 51 -8.74 17.37 5.47
CA CYS A 51 -9.87 18.22 5.77
C CYS A 51 -11.16 17.43 5.99
N GLU A 52 -12.14 18.05 6.66
CA GLU A 52 -13.44 17.45 6.99
C GLU A 52 -14.20 16.87 5.77
N LYS A 53 -13.94 17.37 4.56
CA LYS A 53 -14.58 16.91 3.31
C LYS A 53 -14.19 15.48 2.89
N HIS A 54 -13.12 14.92 3.45
CA HIS A 54 -12.69 13.56 3.12
C HIS A 54 -13.36 12.48 3.98
N PHE A 55 -14.18 12.89 4.95
CA PHE A 55 -14.87 12.00 5.88
C PHE A 55 -16.38 12.09 5.68
N GLU A 56 -17.05 10.95 5.75
CA GLU A 56 -18.52 10.91 5.85
C GLU A 56 -18.98 11.52 7.18
N LYS A 57 -20.19 12.09 7.21
CA LYS A 57 -20.75 12.71 8.42
C LYS A 57 -20.83 11.73 9.60
N THR A 58 -20.98 10.43 9.34
CA THR A 58 -21.08 9.38 10.36
C THR A 58 -19.74 8.96 10.97
N GLN A 59 -18.63 9.47 10.43
CA GLN A 59 -17.29 9.29 10.96
C GLN A 59 -16.97 10.30 12.07
N PHE A 60 -17.84 11.28 12.32
CA PHE A 60 -17.73 12.25 13.40
C PHE A 60 -18.50 11.81 14.64
N GLU A 61 -18.02 12.25 15.81
CA GLU A 61 -18.73 12.07 17.08
C GLU A 61 -20.02 12.91 17.07
N ASN A 62 -21.14 12.30 17.49
CA ASN A 62 -22.43 12.99 17.55
C ASN A 62 -22.56 13.78 18.85
N LYS A 63 -23.02 15.04 18.76
CA LYS A 63 -23.52 15.86 19.90
C LYS A 63 -22.58 15.88 21.10
N ARG A 64 -21.30 16.15 20.86
CA ARG A 64 -20.31 16.32 21.91
C ARG A 64 -20.65 17.54 22.76
N ALA A 65 -20.67 17.40 24.08
CA ALA A 65 -21.09 18.47 25.00
C ALA A 65 -20.21 19.74 24.93
N ASP A 66 -18.95 19.60 24.49
CA ASP A 66 -18.01 20.72 24.31
C ASP A 66 -18.17 21.44 22.96
N GLY A 67 -19.14 21.06 22.12
CA GLY A 67 -19.39 21.64 20.81
C GLY A 67 -18.30 21.34 19.76
N LYS A 68 -17.27 20.53 20.10
CA LYS A 68 -16.17 20.22 19.18
C LYS A 68 -16.57 19.12 18.20
N VAL A 69 -16.23 19.33 16.93
CA VAL A 69 -16.43 18.32 15.87
C VAL A 69 -15.20 17.43 15.78
N LYS A 70 -15.23 16.28 16.47
CA LYS A 70 -14.13 15.32 16.53
C LYS A 70 -14.46 14.07 15.69
N LEU A 71 -13.42 13.48 15.08
CA LEU A 71 -13.54 12.18 14.43
C LEU A 71 -13.66 11.06 15.47
N ARG A 72 -14.45 10.05 15.16
CA ARG A 72 -14.54 8.80 15.95
C ARG A 72 -13.18 8.09 15.95
N PRO A 73 -12.86 7.25 16.96
CA PRO A 73 -11.56 6.57 17.05
C PRO A 73 -11.19 5.71 15.82
N ASN A 74 -12.20 5.13 15.17
CA ASN A 74 -12.06 4.28 13.99
C ASN A 74 -12.46 5.00 12.68
N ALA A 75 -12.50 6.32 12.70
CA ALA A 75 -12.86 7.09 11.53
C ALA A 75 -11.89 6.82 10.38
N VAL A 76 -12.42 6.64 9.17
CA VAL A 76 -11.63 6.45 7.95
C VAL A 76 -12.09 7.44 6.87
N PRO A 77 -11.15 8.09 6.16
CA PRO A 77 -11.51 8.95 5.04
C PRO A 77 -11.85 8.09 3.84
N THR A 78 -12.98 8.33 3.21
CA THR A 78 -13.47 7.56 2.06
C THR A 78 -13.78 8.45 0.86
N ILE A 79 -13.89 9.76 1.06
CA ILE A 79 -14.32 10.72 0.04
C ILE A 79 -13.08 11.34 -0.61
N PHE A 80 -12.73 10.89 -1.81
CA PHE A 80 -11.61 11.42 -2.59
C PHE A 80 -11.97 11.55 -4.07
N ASN A 81 -11.46 12.59 -4.72
CA ASN A 81 -11.61 12.82 -6.16
C ASN A 81 -10.51 12.07 -6.92
N LEU A 82 -10.63 10.74 -6.95
CA LEU A 82 -9.65 9.82 -7.54
C LEU A 82 -10.36 8.76 -8.40
N PRO A 83 -9.69 8.18 -9.42
CA PRO A 83 -10.21 6.99 -10.09
C PRO A 83 -10.31 5.84 -9.09
N ASN A 84 -11.46 5.15 -9.04
CA ASN A 84 -11.79 4.07 -8.10
C ASN A 84 -11.61 4.48 -6.62
N PRO A 85 -12.42 5.44 -6.12
CA PRO A 85 -12.32 5.88 -4.73
C PRO A 85 -12.66 4.75 -3.75
N PRO A 86 -12.22 4.85 -2.48
CA PRO A 86 -12.65 3.92 -1.44
C PRO A 86 -14.17 3.87 -1.34
N LEU A 87 -14.73 2.69 -1.06
CA LEU A 87 -16.18 2.55 -0.91
C LEU A 87 -16.68 3.35 0.30
N ASN A 88 -17.79 4.04 0.08
CA ASN A 88 -18.46 4.82 1.12
C ASN A 88 -19.09 3.88 2.16
N THR A 89 -18.87 4.14 3.46
CA THR A 89 -19.36 3.28 4.54
C THR A 89 -20.88 3.29 4.68
N GLU A 90 -21.55 4.40 4.31
CA GLU A 90 -23.02 4.48 4.23
C GLU A 90 -23.60 3.64 3.07
N CYS A 91 -22.82 3.31 2.05
CA CYS A 91 -23.25 2.37 1.02
C CYS A 91 -23.25 0.92 1.53
N LEU A 92 -22.36 0.60 2.47
CA LEU A 92 -22.29 -0.73 3.08
C LEU A 92 -23.44 -0.93 4.07
N LYS A 93 -23.77 0.09 4.88
CA LYS A 93 -24.88 0.01 5.84
C LYS A 93 -26.26 -0.10 5.21
N ARG A 94 -26.49 0.54 4.05
CA ARG A 94 -27.80 0.46 3.36
C ARG A 94 -28.09 -0.91 2.73
N ARG A 95 -27.10 -1.79 2.60
CA ARG A 95 -27.33 -3.19 2.19
C ARG A 95 -27.74 -4.11 3.34
N HIS A 96 -27.63 -3.66 4.59
CA HIS A 96 -27.77 -4.48 5.79
C HIS A 96 -28.96 -4.05 6.64
N TYR A 97 -30.18 -4.42 6.23
CA TYR A 97 -31.33 -4.42 7.16
C TYR A 97 -31.89 -5.83 7.42
N LYS A 98 -31.28 -6.90 6.86
CA LYS A 98 -31.71 -8.28 7.15
C LYS A 98 -30.62 -9.36 7.28
N ASP A 99 -29.32 -9.07 7.10
CA ASP A 99 -28.28 -10.12 7.00
C ASP A 99 -27.13 -9.98 8.03
N ASP A 100 -27.36 -9.43 9.23
CA ASP A 100 -26.26 -9.14 10.17
C ASP A 100 -25.52 -10.38 10.71
N ASP A 101 -26.10 -11.59 10.66
CA ASP A 101 -25.38 -12.82 11.06
C ASP A 101 -24.57 -13.47 9.91
N LEU A 102 -24.89 -13.19 8.64
CA LEU A 102 -24.27 -13.90 7.50
C LEU A 102 -23.04 -13.17 6.91
N PHE A 103 -22.88 -11.88 7.19
CA PHE A 103 -21.82 -11.06 6.57
C PHE A 103 -20.52 -11.01 7.38
N GLU A 104 -20.59 -11.12 8.72
CA GLU A 104 -19.39 -11.21 9.55
C GLU A 104 -18.61 -12.49 9.19
N GLU A 105 -19.30 -13.61 9.01
CA GLU A 105 -18.72 -14.92 8.67
C GLU A 105 -18.10 -14.93 7.26
N LEU A 106 -18.80 -14.40 6.25
CA LEU A 106 -18.26 -14.29 4.89
C LEU A 106 -17.04 -13.35 4.81
N SER A 107 -17.00 -12.29 5.63
CA SER A 107 -15.87 -11.34 5.64
C SER A 107 -14.62 -11.97 6.25
N VAL A 108 -14.80 -12.79 7.30
CA VAL A 108 -13.73 -13.55 7.93
C VAL A 108 -13.22 -14.62 6.98
N GLU A 109 -14.11 -15.35 6.30
CA GLU A 109 -13.73 -16.39 5.34
C GLU A 109 -12.98 -15.81 4.14
N ASN A 110 -13.45 -14.70 3.57
CA ASN A 110 -12.75 -13.99 2.49
C ASN A 110 -11.40 -13.40 2.91
N SER A 111 -11.29 -12.95 4.16
CA SER A 111 -10.02 -12.50 4.76
C SER A 111 -9.04 -13.67 4.93
N LEU A 112 -9.50 -14.81 5.43
CA LEU A 112 -8.69 -16.01 5.59
C LEU A 112 -8.26 -16.59 4.24
N LEU A 113 -9.13 -16.58 3.22
CA LEU A 113 -8.79 -16.96 1.85
C LEU A 113 -7.73 -16.03 1.24
N ARG A 114 -7.86 -14.71 1.40
CA ARG A 114 -6.83 -13.75 0.95
C ARG A 114 -5.50 -13.97 1.65
N ASN A 115 -5.49 -14.13 2.96
CA ASN A 115 -4.28 -14.40 3.72
C ASN A 115 -3.65 -15.75 3.32
N ARG A 116 -4.47 -16.77 3.00
CA ARG A 116 -3.99 -18.07 2.50
C ARG A 116 -3.36 -17.96 1.11
N ILE A 117 -3.95 -17.17 0.21
CA ILE A 117 -3.42 -16.91 -1.13
C ILE A 117 -2.10 -16.13 -1.04
N GLU A 118 -2.05 -15.08 -0.21
CA GLU A 118 -0.82 -14.31 0.03
C GLU A 118 0.29 -15.18 0.63
N CYS A 119 -0.04 -16.05 1.60
CA CYS A 119 0.94 -16.98 2.17
C CYS A 119 1.47 -17.96 1.11
N SER A 120 0.59 -18.57 0.30
CA SER A 120 0.97 -19.50 -0.77
C SER A 120 1.87 -18.85 -1.85
N GLN A 121 1.57 -17.61 -2.24
CA GLN A 121 2.37 -16.87 -3.21
C GLN A 121 3.71 -16.43 -2.63
N ASN A 122 3.75 -16.00 -1.37
CA ASN A 122 5.00 -15.64 -0.68
C ASN A 122 5.91 -16.85 -0.45
N THR A 123 5.36 -18.03 -0.13
CA THR A 123 6.15 -19.26 -0.05
C THR A 123 6.76 -19.64 -1.40
N SER A 124 5.98 -19.51 -2.49
CA SER A 124 6.44 -19.79 -3.85
C SER A 124 7.53 -18.81 -4.32
N ILE A 125 7.38 -17.51 -4.01
CA ILE A 125 8.37 -16.47 -4.31
C ILE A 125 9.65 -16.68 -3.50
N ASN A 126 9.54 -16.96 -2.20
CA ASN A 126 10.71 -17.23 -1.36
C ASN A 126 11.45 -18.50 -1.82
N ALA A 127 10.73 -19.55 -2.22
CA ALA A 127 11.34 -20.77 -2.76
C ALA A 127 12.09 -20.51 -4.09
N LEU A 128 11.50 -19.72 -5.01
CA LEU A 128 12.16 -19.31 -6.25
C LEU A 128 13.38 -18.41 -6.00
N GLN A 129 13.32 -17.51 -5.01
CA GLN A 129 14.45 -16.69 -4.60
C GLN A 129 15.60 -17.53 -4.01
N ILE A 130 15.28 -18.55 -3.22
CA ILE A 130 16.27 -19.49 -2.68
C ILE A 130 16.92 -20.30 -3.82
N GLN A 131 16.15 -20.78 -4.79
CA GLN A 131 16.69 -21.48 -5.97
C GLN A 131 17.61 -20.57 -6.79
N ASN A 132 17.18 -19.34 -7.09
CA ASN A 132 18.02 -18.38 -7.82
C ASN A 132 19.31 -18.05 -7.07
N ARG A 133 19.26 -17.95 -5.74
CA ARG A 133 20.47 -17.78 -4.91
C ARG A 133 21.41 -18.98 -5.03
N SER A 134 20.88 -20.21 -4.96
CA SER A 134 21.67 -21.44 -5.13
C SER A 134 22.31 -21.52 -6.53
N ILE A 135 21.56 -21.17 -7.58
CA ILE A 135 22.06 -21.12 -8.96
C ILE A 135 23.16 -20.05 -9.09
N CYS A 136 22.97 -18.87 -8.51
CA CYS A 136 23.99 -17.83 -8.51
C CYS A 136 25.27 -18.28 -7.79
N GLU A 137 25.17 -18.99 -6.67
CA GLU A 137 26.32 -19.52 -5.92
C GLU A 137 27.05 -20.63 -6.71
N GLU A 138 26.35 -21.46 -7.49
CA GLU A 138 26.96 -22.41 -8.43
C GLU A 138 27.64 -21.71 -9.62
N LEU A 139 27.01 -20.68 -10.19
CA LEU A 139 27.60 -19.90 -11.30
C LEU A 139 28.86 -19.15 -10.87
N ILE A 140 28.92 -18.66 -9.64
CA ILE A 140 30.13 -18.04 -9.06
C ILE A 140 31.25 -19.08 -8.93
N LYS A 141 30.96 -20.29 -8.43
CA LYS A 141 31.95 -21.38 -8.36
C LYS A 141 32.46 -21.81 -9.74
N ILE A 142 31.60 -21.84 -10.76
CA ILE A 142 31.99 -22.13 -12.15
C ILE A 142 32.89 -21.01 -12.71
N LYS A 143 32.58 -19.75 -12.40
CA LYS A 143 33.40 -18.60 -12.80
C LYS A 143 34.78 -18.61 -12.16
N ASP A 144 34.87 -19.06 -10.90
CA ASP A 144 36.13 -19.12 -10.14
C ASP A 144 36.98 -20.37 -10.47
N THR A 145 36.40 -21.39 -11.10
CA THR A 145 37.11 -22.60 -11.57
C THR A 145 37.57 -22.52 -13.02
N LEU A 146 37.12 -21.52 -13.78
CA LEU A 146 37.62 -21.26 -15.13
C LEU A 146 38.87 -20.38 -15.04
N PRO A 147 40.07 -20.90 -15.38
CA PRO A 147 41.26 -20.05 -15.43
C PRO A 147 41.03 -18.97 -16.49
N THR A 148 41.17 -17.71 -16.08
CA THR A 148 41.02 -16.50 -16.93
C THR A 148 41.87 -16.55 -18.20
N HIS A 149 42.95 -17.34 -18.20
CA HIS A 149 43.80 -17.58 -19.37
C HIS A 149 43.11 -18.40 -20.48
N PHE A 150 42.15 -19.26 -20.17
CA PHE A 150 41.50 -20.13 -21.16
C PHE A 150 40.44 -19.40 -22.01
N ILE A 151 39.78 -18.38 -21.46
CA ILE A 151 38.78 -17.59 -22.19
C ILE A 151 39.45 -16.57 -23.13
N GLU A 152 40.57 -15.97 -22.72
CA GLU A 152 41.31 -15.03 -23.56
C GLU A 152 41.94 -15.72 -24.79
N ASP A 153 42.41 -16.96 -24.64
CA ASP A 153 42.97 -17.73 -25.75
C ASP A 153 41.90 -18.17 -26.76
N GLN A 154 40.70 -18.58 -26.30
CA GLN A 154 39.58 -18.91 -27.20
C GLN A 154 39.06 -17.67 -27.95
N ILE A 155 39.04 -16.51 -27.30
CA ILE A 155 38.65 -15.24 -27.93
C ILE A 155 39.69 -14.78 -28.95
N LYS A 156 41.00 -14.93 -28.66
CA LYS A 156 42.06 -14.62 -29.64
C LYS A 156 41.99 -15.51 -30.87
N VAL A 157 41.83 -16.83 -30.69
CA VAL A 157 41.70 -17.79 -31.80
C VAL A 157 40.47 -17.48 -32.65
N PHE A 158 39.34 -17.14 -32.02
CA PHE A 158 38.13 -16.74 -32.74
C PHE A 158 38.33 -15.45 -33.54
N VAL A 159 38.93 -14.42 -32.94
CA VAL A 159 39.21 -13.14 -33.61
C VAL A 159 40.23 -13.27 -34.74
N GLU A 160 41.23 -14.14 -34.62
CA GLU A 160 42.19 -14.41 -35.70
C GLU A 160 41.55 -15.16 -36.87
N ASN A 161 40.63 -16.09 -36.62
CA ASN A 161 39.92 -16.82 -37.67
C ASN A 161 38.94 -15.91 -38.43
N VAL A 162 38.30 -14.97 -37.74
CA VAL A 162 37.42 -13.96 -38.38
C VAL A 162 38.20 -12.97 -39.24
N LYS A 163 39.46 -12.67 -38.91
CA LYS A 163 40.33 -11.77 -39.70
C LYS A 163 40.98 -12.43 -40.93
N LYS A 164 40.95 -13.77 -41.01
CA LYS A 164 41.51 -14.55 -42.12
C LYS A 164 40.46 -14.97 -43.17
N SER A 165 39.19 -14.68 -42.93
CA SER A 165 38.08 -14.80 -43.91
C SER A 165 37.81 -13.44 -44.55
#